data_AF-A0A926BKB1-F1
#
_entry.id   AF-A0A926BKB1-F1
#
_cell.length_a   1.000
_cell.length_b   1.000
_cell.length_c   1.000
_cell.angle_alpha   90.00
_cell.angle_beta   90.00
_cell.angle_gamma   90.00
#
_symmetry.space_group_name_H-M   'P 1'
#
loop_
_entity.id
_entity.type
_entity.pdbx_description
1 polymer ?
#
loop_
_entity_poly.entity_id
_entity_poly.type
_entity_poly.pdbx_seq_one_letter_code
_entity_poly.pdbx_strand_id
1 'polypeptide(L)'
;MRKITTATSVLATLCVAALTCLAVPAARAQLVYDNGSFVGAVVGRNISNFATADDFFVDGSIEFNAIRFFAIDEETGLLPNFGGTLSWFIYNSSVGETPGAIPGASILASGTVSGSAITIADTGQAIAGLEVAQLDFNIPTQTLGSGNYWLRLKEGTLTSTNDFTTIAWAEKGGERTANGVRQDNDEVNPTTWTTSGNNDTSDMAFQLRGNVTVVPEAGTVALLLPALGVLGTVIAVCKRK
;
A
#
# COMPACT_ATOMS: atom_id res chain seq x y z
N MET A 1 -5.56 -49.36 54.80
CA MET A 1 -6.43 -48.57 53.89
C MET A 1 -5.73 -47.27 53.55
N ARG A 2 -5.13 -47.15 52.35
CA ARG A 2 -4.48 -45.91 51.87
C ARG A 2 -5.36 -45.30 50.78
N LYS A 3 -5.88 -44.09 51.02
CA LYS A 3 -6.57 -43.27 50.03
C LYS A 3 -5.52 -42.56 49.17
N ILE A 4 -5.48 -42.87 47.88
CA ILE A 4 -4.78 -42.10 46.85
C ILE A 4 -5.85 -41.65 45.87
N THR A 5 -6.23 -40.39 45.89
CA THR A 5 -7.07 -39.80 44.85
C THR A 5 -6.84 -38.30 44.81
N THR A 6 -6.95 -37.72 43.61
CA THR A 6 -6.97 -36.27 43.30
C THR A 6 -5.63 -35.56 43.13
N ALA A 7 -4.88 -35.87 42.05
CA ALA A 7 -3.81 -34.99 41.56
C ALA A 7 -3.76 -34.85 40.02
N THR A 8 -4.69 -35.47 39.29
CA THR A 8 -4.57 -35.66 37.83
C THR A 8 -5.37 -34.67 36.98
N SER A 9 -6.21 -33.81 37.57
CA SER A 9 -7.14 -32.95 36.81
C SER A 9 -6.65 -31.52 36.53
N VAL A 10 -5.58 -31.04 37.18
CA VAL A 10 -5.13 -29.64 37.03
C VAL A 10 -4.13 -29.46 35.89
N LEU A 11 -3.37 -30.51 35.53
CA LEU A 11 -2.34 -30.43 34.48
C LEU A 11 -2.92 -30.36 33.05
N ALA A 12 -4.11 -30.93 32.82
CA ALA A 12 -4.73 -30.95 31.50
C ALA A 12 -5.30 -29.57 31.08
N THR A 13 -5.74 -28.75 32.04
CA THR A 13 -6.35 -27.44 31.76
C THR A 13 -5.30 -26.38 31.43
N LEU A 14 -4.07 -26.50 31.95
CA LEU A 14 -3.01 -25.51 31.73
C LEU A 14 -2.39 -25.58 30.32
N CYS A 15 -2.36 -26.76 29.69
CA CYS A 15 -1.81 -26.93 28.34
C CYS A 15 -2.76 -26.42 27.22
N VAL A 16 -4.07 -26.31 27.48
CA VAL A 16 -5.03 -25.84 26.47
C VAL A 16 -5.00 -24.31 26.33
N ALA A 17 -4.71 -23.57 27.40
CA ALA A 17 -4.66 -22.10 27.37
C ALA A 17 -3.37 -21.53 26.73
N ALA A 18 -2.27 -22.30 26.72
CA ALA A 18 -1.01 -21.86 26.11
C ALA A 18 -1.01 -22.00 24.56
N LEU A 19 -1.87 -22.86 24.01
CA LEU A 19 -1.94 -23.10 22.57
C LEU A 19 -2.82 -22.09 21.82
N THR A 20 -3.67 -21.34 22.51
CA THR A 20 -4.52 -20.29 21.93
C THR A 20 -3.82 -18.96 21.69
N CYS A 21 -2.57 -18.79 22.17
CA CYS A 21 -1.78 -17.58 21.93
C CYS A 21 -0.92 -17.64 20.66
N LEU A 22 -0.97 -18.75 19.90
CA LEU A 22 -0.10 -18.95 18.75
C LEU A 22 -0.78 -18.46 17.46
N ALA A 23 -0.21 -17.40 16.90
CA ALA A 23 -0.49 -16.79 15.60
C ALA A 23 -1.85 -16.09 15.50
N VAL A 24 -1.93 -14.87 16.03
CA VAL A 24 -2.81 -13.87 15.41
C VAL A 24 -2.22 -13.63 14.02
N PRO A 25 -2.89 -14.02 12.93
CA PRO A 25 -2.38 -13.77 11.59
C PRO A 25 -2.11 -12.28 11.45
N ALA A 26 -0.92 -11.93 10.99
CA ALA A 26 -0.58 -10.54 10.71
C ALA A 26 -1.52 -10.06 9.59
N ALA A 27 -2.53 -9.29 9.97
CA ALA A 27 -3.42 -8.61 9.07
C ALA A 27 -2.59 -7.69 8.16
N ARG A 28 -2.38 -8.09 6.90
CA ARG A 28 -1.77 -7.25 5.87
C ARG A 28 -2.82 -6.92 4.82
N ALA A 29 -2.93 -5.65 4.46
CA ALA A 29 -3.77 -5.23 3.35
C ALA A 29 -3.33 -5.98 2.08
N GLN A 30 -4.30 -6.53 1.34
CA GLN A 30 -4.04 -7.32 0.14
C GLN A 30 -3.51 -6.41 -0.96
N LEU A 31 -2.46 -6.83 -1.68
CA LEU A 31 -2.02 -6.12 -2.88
C LEU A 31 -3.07 -6.34 -3.99
N VAL A 32 -3.62 -5.25 -4.51
CA VAL A 32 -4.68 -5.26 -5.52
C VAL A 32 -4.15 -4.81 -6.88
N TYR A 33 -3.29 -3.80 -6.88
CA TYR A 33 -2.59 -3.31 -8.07
C TYR A 33 -1.16 -2.92 -7.69
N ASP A 34 -0.22 -3.17 -8.59
CA ASP A 34 1.21 -2.83 -8.43
C ASP A 34 1.73 -2.18 -9.72
N ASN A 35 2.12 -0.91 -9.64
CA ASN A 35 2.71 -0.19 -10.77
C ASN A 35 4.22 -0.45 -10.93
N GLY A 36 4.78 -1.34 -10.13
CA GLY A 36 6.19 -1.71 -10.15
C GLY A 36 6.98 -1.15 -8.97
N SER A 37 8.27 -1.46 -8.98
CA SER A 37 9.20 -1.13 -7.90
C SER A 37 10.01 0.11 -8.21
N PHE A 38 10.36 0.90 -7.20
CA PHE A 38 11.32 2.00 -7.32
C PHE A 38 12.78 1.51 -7.44
N VAL A 39 13.04 0.21 -7.23
CA VAL A 39 14.40 -0.34 -7.28
C VAL A 39 15.00 -0.16 -8.68
N GLY A 40 16.11 0.58 -8.76
CA GLY A 40 16.74 0.95 -10.03
C GLY A 40 16.26 2.28 -10.60
N ALA A 41 15.34 2.99 -9.94
CA ALA A 41 15.02 4.36 -10.26
C ALA A 41 16.22 5.28 -10.03
N VAL A 42 16.31 6.33 -10.82
CA VAL A 42 17.42 7.30 -10.78
C VAL A 42 17.01 8.66 -10.24
N VAL A 43 15.71 8.97 -10.25
CA VAL A 43 15.13 10.24 -9.79
C VAL A 43 13.70 10.04 -9.28
N GLY A 44 13.10 11.11 -8.76
CA GLY A 44 11.67 11.22 -8.50
C GLY A 44 11.04 12.39 -9.25
N ARG A 45 9.71 12.57 -9.07
CA ARG A 45 8.95 13.72 -9.56
C ARG A 45 8.37 14.47 -8.37
N ASN A 46 8.69 15.75 -8.29
CA ASN A 46 8.26 16.61 -7.20
C ASN A 46 6.72 16.64 -7.11
N ILE A 47 6.18 16.43 -5.91
CA ILE A 47 4.73 16.44 -5.63
C ILE A 47 4.31 17.63 -4.73
N SER A 48 5.25 18.50 -4.41
CA SER A 48 5.08 19.70 -3.59
C SER A 48 4.76 20.94 -4.43
N ASN A 49 5.42 21.04 -5.59
CA ASN A 49 5.43 22.21 -6.48
C ASN A 49 4.60 22.01 -7.75
N PHE A 50 4.11 20.79 -7.97
CA PHE A 50 3.41 20.40 -9.18
C PHE A 50 2.25 19.47 -8.84
N ALA A 51 1.17 19.57 -9.60
CA ALA A 51 0.20 18.49 -9.67
C ALA A 51 0.85 17.35 -10.45
N THR A 52 1.22 16.26 -9.78
CA THR A 52 1.90 15.11 -10.43
C THR A 52 0.98 13.91 -10.43
N ALA A 53 0.69 13.38 -11.63
CA ALA A 53 -0.17 12.23 -11.83
C ALA A 53 0.51 11.18 -12.70
N ASP A 54 0.18 9.92 -12.44
CA ASP A 54 0.63 8.76 -13.21
C ASP A 54 -0.58 7.90 -13.61
N ASP A 55 -0.59 7.38 -14.84
CA ASP A 55 -1.65 6.49 -15.31
C ASP A 55 -1.42 5.03 -14.94
N PHE A 56 -2.53 4.31 -14.86
CA PHE A 56 -2.53 2.87 -14.67
C PHE A 56 -3.73 2.22 -15.34
N PHE A 57 -3.55 0.96 -15.72
CA PHE A 57 -4.60 0.15 -16.33
C PHE A 57 -5.11 -0.90 -15.36
N VAL A 58 -6.44 -1.01 -15.28
CA VAL A 58 -7.11 -2.06 -14.50
C VAL A 58 -7.71 -3.09 -15.45
N ASP A 59 -7.27 -4.34 -15.32
CA ASP A 59 -7.90 -5.48 -15.99
C ASP A 59 -8.98 -6.10 -15.09
N GLY A 60 -10.25 -5.85 -15.42
CA GLY A 60 -11.38 -6.26 -14.59
C GLY A 60 -11.76 -5.26 -13.48
N SER A 61 -12.53 -5.72 -12.50
CA SER A 61 -12.94 -4.86 -11.38
C SER A 61 -12.05 -5.08 -10.17
N ILE A 62 -11.62 -3.98 -9.56
CA ILE A 62 -10.82 -3.99 -8.34
C ILE A 62 -11.51 -3.19 -7.24
N GLU A 63 -11.28 -3.60 -5.99
CA GLU A 63 -11.66 -2.85 -4.79
C GLU A 63 -10.39 -2.58 -3.96
N PHE A 64 -10.15 -1.31 -3.60
CA PHE A 64 -9.00 -0.93 -2.77
C PHE A 64 -9.37 0.18 -1.78
N ASN A 65 -8.63 0.30 -0.70
CA ASN A 65 -8.86 1.30 0.35
C ASN A 65 -7.57 1.80 1.01
N ALA A 66 -6.42 1.52 0.41
CA ALA A 66 -5.14 2.06 0.83
C ALA A 66 -4.24 2.28 -0.39
N ILE A 67 -3.39 3.29 -0.28
CA ILE A 67 -2.37 3.63 -1.27
C ILE A 67 -1.02 3.51 -0.59
N ARG A 68 -0.08 2.90 -1.32
CA ARG A 68 1.34 2.93 -1.00
C ARG A 68 2.08 3.60 -2.14
N PHE A 69 3.00 4.49 -1.81
CA PHE A 69 3.96 5.00 -2.77
C PHE A 69 5.33 5.16 -2.10
N PHE A 70 6.32 5.45 -2.92
CA PHE A 70 7.70 5.63 -2.47
C PHE A 70 8.09 7.08 -2.74
N ALA A 71 8.76 7.71 -1.79
CA ALA A 71 9.19 9.08 -1.91
C ALA A 71 10.64 9.27 -1.49
N ILE A 72 11.24 10.29 -2.06
CA ILE A 72 12.52 10.86 -1.67
C ILE A 72 12.33 12.32 -1.34
N ASP A 73 13.28 12.90 -0.63
CA ASP A 73 13.40 14.33 -0.41
C ASP A 73 14.70 14.81 -1.07
N GLU A 74 14.73 16.03 -1.59
CA GLU A 74 15.95 16.61 -2.16
C GLU A 74 17.02 16.90 -1.08
N GLU A 75 16.67 16.82 0.20
CA GLU A 75 17.60 16.92 1.33
C GLU A 75 17.87 15.57 2.00
N THR A 76 19.06 15.43 2.60
CA THR A 76 19.49 14.18 3.28
C THR A 76 18.68 13.93 4.54
N GLY A 77 18.30 12.67 4.75
CA GLY A 77 17.46 12.22 5.85
C GLY A 77 16.13 11.67 5.33
N LEU A 78 15.43 10.93 6.19
CA LEU A 78 14.15 10.35 5.81
C LEU A 78 13.05 11.43 5.78
N LEU A 79 12.83 12.01 4.60
CA LEU A 79 11.81 13.04 4.33
C LEU A 79 11.84 14.24 5.31
N PRO A 80 12.99 14.91 5.51
CA PRO A 80 13.12 16.00 6.48
C PRO A 80 12.18 17.18 6.21
N ASN A 81 11.78 17.41 4.95
CA ASN A 81 10.91 18.52 4.56
C ASN A 81 9.46 18.10 4.32
N PHE A 82 9.06 16.88 4.63
CA PHE A 82 7.68 16.46 4.47
C PHE A 82 6.77 17.12 5.52
N GLY A 83 5.82 17.95 5.07
CA GLY A 83 4.85 18.69 5.89
C GLY A 83 3.78 17.81 6.57
N GLY A 84 3.85 16.48 6.40
CA GLY A 84 2.97 15.54 7.09
C GLY A 84 1.55 15.49 6.56
N THR A 85 1.28 16.03 5.37
CA THR A 85 -0.05 16.05 4.74
C THR A 85 0.07 15.62 3.29
N LEU A 86 -0.83 14.75 2.83
CA LEU A 86 -0.93 14.33 1.44
C LEU A 86 -2.37 14.44 0.96
N SER A 87 -2.52 14.92 -0.27
CA SER A 87 -3.75 14.87 -1.03
C SER A 87 -3.62 13.88 -2.17
N TRP A 88 -4.69 13.13 -2.42
CA TRP A 88 -4.74 12.11 -3.46
C TRP A 88 -6.00 12.31 -4.31
N PHE A 89 -5.90 11.91 -5.58
CA PHE A 89 -6.99 11.99 -6.53
C PHE A 89 -6.93 10.79 -7.47
N ILE A 90 -8.10 10.24 -7.79
CA ILE A 90 -8.30 9.27 -8.85
C ILE A 90 -9.09 9.96 -9.95
N TYR A 91 -8.52 10.01 -11.15
CA TYR A 91 -9.23 10.49 -12.34
C TYR A 91 -9.62 9.34 -13.23
N ASN A 92 -10.71 9.52 -13.97
CA ASN A 92 -10.92 8.75 -15.18
C ASN A 92 -9.91 9.21 -16.24
N SER A 93 -9.54 8.33 -17.18
CA SER A 93 -8.86 8.79 -18.38
C SER A 93 -9.81 9.61 -19.27
N SER A 94 -9.27 10.56 -20.03
CA SER A 94 -10.05 11.31 -21.02
C SER A 94 -10.40 10.41 -22.23
N VAL A 95 -11.49 10.76 -22.92
CA VAL A 95 -11.99 10.01 -24.08
C VAL A 95 -10.89 9.88 -25.14
N GLY A 96 -10.50 8.65 -25.45
CA GLY A 96 -9.37 8.34 -26.33
C GLY A 96 -8.60 7.09 -25.89
N GLU A 97 -8.69 6.70 -24.61
CA GLU A 97 -8.25 5.43 -24.00
C GLU A 97 -6.90 4.85 -24.46
N THR A 98 -6.05 5.66 -25.08
CA THR A 98 -4.69 5.26 -25.38
C THR A 98 -3.84 5.55 -24.17
N PRO A 99 -2.98 4.61 -23.76
CA PRO A 99 -1.70 4.89 -23.13
C PRO A 99 -1.19 6.33 -23.32
N GLY A 100 -1.07 7.10 -22.22
CA GLY A 100 -0.58 8.49 -22.23
C GLY A 100 -1.61 9.61 -22.50
N ALA A 101 -2.92 9.35 -22.54
CA ALA A 101 -3.95 10.39 -22.60
C ALA A 101 -3.97 11.24 -21.32
N ILE A 102 -4.07 12.57 -21.39
CA ILE A 102 -4.03 13.45 -20.19
C ILE A 102 -5.07 13.06 -19.12
N PRO A 103 -4.78 13.29 -17.82
CA PRO A 103 -5.75 13.11 -16.74
C PRO A 103 -7.10 13.72 -17.12
N GLY A 104 -8.16 12.93 -17.03
CA GLY A 104 -9.49 13.36 -17.46
C GLY A 104 -9.98 14.55 -16.64
N ALA A 105 -10.85 15.36 -17.23
CA ALA A 105 -11.45 16.50 -16.55
C ALA A 105 -12.32 16.12 -15.33
N SER A 106 -12.66 14.83 -15.18
CA SER A 106 -13.51 14.31 -14.11
C SER A 106 -12.70 13.57 -13.05
N ILE A 107 -12.71 14.10 -11.83
CA ILE A 107 -12.22 13.42 -10.63
C ILE A 107 -13.28 12.38 -10.22
N LEU A 108 -12.89 11.11 -10.13
CA LEU A 108 -13.74 10.04 -9.63
C LEU A 108 -13.79 10.06 -8.10
N ALA A 109 -12.64 10.26 -7.46
CA ALA A 109 -12.50 10.34 -6.02
C ALA A 109 -11.28 11.17 -5.63
N SER A 110 -11.32 11.79 -4.45
CA SER A 110 -10.18 12.50 -3.89
C SER A 110 -10.29 12.60 -2.37
N GLY A 111 -9.18 12.97 -1.73
CA GLY A 111 -9.15 13.23 -0.30
C GLY A 111 -7.80 13.75 0.17
N THR A 112 -7.75 14.08 1.46
CA THR A 112 -6.52 14.50 2.15
C THR A 112 -6.33 13.60 3.39
N VAL A 113 -5.09 13.20 3.63
CA VAL A 113 -4.63 12.47 4.81
C VAL A 113 -3.51 13.27 5.49
N SER A 114 -3.38 13.17 6.80
CA SER A 114 -2.35 13.92 7.53
C SER A 114 -1.88 13.23 8.81
N GLY A 115 -0.71 13.64 9.28
CA GLY A 115 -0.11 13.24 10.54
C GLY A 115 -0.02 11.71 10.68
N SER A 116 -0.53 11.19 11.80
CA SER A 116 -0.47 9.76 12.13
C SER A 116 -1.32 8.85 11.22
N ALA A 117 -2.12 9.41 10.31
CA ALA A 117 -2.81 8.62 9.28
C ALA A 117 -1.87 8.16 8.16
N ILE A 118 -0.67 8.72 8.09
CA ILE A 118 0.38 8.38 7.13
C ILE A 118 1.45 7.60 7.87
N THR A 119 1.62 6.34 7.50
CA THR A 119 2.73 5.51 8.00
C THR A 119 3.93 5.72 7.08
N ILE A 120 5.06 6.13 7.66
CA ILE A 120 6.31 6.33 6.93
C ILE A 120 7.31 5.28 7.42
N ALA A 121 7.93 4.57 6.49
CA ALA A 121 8.95 3.57 6.79
C ALA A 121 10.16 3.78 5.87
N ASP A 122 11.36 3.75 6.45
CA ASP A 122 12.60 3.69 5.67
C ASP A 122 12.66 2.34 4.93
N THR A 123 12.93 2.38 3.63
CA THR A 123 13.11 1.17 2.82
C THR A 123 14.52 0.57 2.92
N GLY A 124 15.48 1.31 3.49
CA GLY A 124 16.90 0.96 3.53
C GLY A 124 17.57 1.06 2.15
N GLN A 125 16.92 1.69 1.18
CA GLN A 125 17.43 1.93 -0.17
C GLN A 125 17.56 3.44 -0.42
N ALA A 126 18.35 3.81 -1.44
CA ALA A 126 18.55 5.19 -1.82
C ALA A 126 18.45 5.37 -3.34
N ILE A 127 17.93 6.53 -3.78
CA ILE A 127 17.94 6.98 -5.17
C ILE A 127 18.85 8.21 -5.24
N ALA A 128 19.90 8.16 -6.05
CA ALA A 128 20.90 9.23 -6.15
C ALA A 128 21.52 9.66 -4.80
N GLY A 129 21.59 8.74 -3.81
CA GLY A 129 22.11 9.02 -2.47
C GLY A 129 21.09 9.58 -1.48
N LEU A 130 19.83 9.76 -1.89
CA LEU A 130 18.71 10.21 -1.06
C LEU A 130 17.92 9.01 -0.56
N GLU A 131 17.62 8.97 0.74
CA GLU A 131 16.85 7.88 1.35
C GLU A 131 15.45 7.77 0.75
N VAL A 132 15.04 6.53 0.43
CA VAL A 132 13.69 6.25 -0.05
C VAL A 132 12.80 5.84 1.11
N ALA A 133 11.75 6.61 1.33
CA ALA A 133 10.67 6.29 2.24
C ALA A 133 9.54 5.55 1.51
N GLN A 134 8.95 4.57 2.17
CA GLN A 134 7.64 4.04 1.85
C GLN A 134 6.58 4.80 2.65
N LEU A 135 5.57 5.33 1.98
CA LEU A 135 4.42 5.97 2.63
C LEU A 135 3.17 5.13 2.36
N ASP A 136 2.48 4.77 3.43
CA ASP A 136 1.20 4.05 3.41
C ASP A 136 0.11 4.90 4.07
N PHE A 137 -1.05 5.01 3.44
CA PHE A 137 -2.22 5.65 4.04
C PHE A 137 -3.52 5.00 3.57
N ASN A 138 -4.54 5.06 4.43
CA ASN A 138 -5.88 4.55 4.11
C ASN A 138 -6.73 5.65 3.47
N ILE A 139 -7.63 5.23 2.59
CA ILE A 139 -8.64 6.06 1.92
C ILE A 139 -10.01 5.40 2.05
N PRO A 140 -11.14 6.12 1.83
CA PRO A 140 -12.43 5.47 1.66
C PRO A 140 -12.36 4.40 0.57
N THR A 141 -13.06 3.27 0.74
CA THR A 141 -13.05 2.19 -0.25
C THR A 141 -13.46 2.70 -1.64
N GLN A 142 -12.63 2.38 -2.63
CA GLN A 142 -12.83 2.68 -4.04
C GLN A 142 -13.10 1.38 -4.80
N THR A 143 -14.00 1.44 -5.77
CA THR A 143 -14.25 0.35 -6.71
C THR A 143 -14.05 0.88 -8.12
N LEU A 144 -13.12 0.28 -8.84
CA LEU A 144 -12.85 0.60 -10.24
C LEU A 144 -13.26 -0.58 -11.11
N GLY A 145 -13.83 -0.29 -12.28
CA GLY A 145 -14.02 -1.28 -13.35
C GLY A 145 -12.77 -1.39 -14.21
N SER A 146 -12.84 -2.19 -15.28
CA SER A 146 -11.73 -2.25 -16.23
C SER A 146 -11.61 -0.92 -16.96
N GLY A 147 -10.38 -0.43 -17.15
CA GLY A 147 -10.13 0.84 -17.82
C GLY A 147 -8.80 1.48 -17.45
N ASN A 148 -8.55 2.66 -18.01
CA ASN A 148 -7.40 3.49 -17.71
C ASN A 148 -7.78 4.58 -16.70
N TYR A 149 -6.95 4.77 -15.69
CA TYR A 149 -7.15 5.73 -14.62
C TYR A 149 -5.87 6.50 -14.37
N TRP A 150 -5.97 7.61 -13.64
CA TRP A 150 -4.81 8.36 -13.17
C TRP A 150 -4.82 8.48 -11.65
N LEU A 151 -3.66 8.26 -11.02
CA LEU A 151 -3.42 8.59 -9.63
C LEU A 151 -2.59 9.87 -9.56
N ARG A 152 -3.14 10.91 -8.93
CA ARG A 152 -2.39 12.12 -8.59
C ARG A 152 -2.08 12.13 -7.11
N LEU A 153 -0.83 12.44 -6.79
CA LEU A 153 -0.39 12.73 -5.44
C LEU A 153 0.08 14.19 -5.37
N LYS A 154 -0.26 14.84 -4.26
CA LYS A 154 0.17 16.20 -3.93
C LYS A 154 0.50 16.25 -2.45
N GLU A 155 1.58 16.92 -2.09
CA GLU A 155 1.82 17.27 -0.70
C GLU A 155 0.96 18.47 -0.26
N GLY A 156 0.45 18.40 0.96
CA GLY A 156 -0.42 19.41 1.52
C GLY A 156 -1.89 19.13 1.23
N THR A 157 -2.73 20.11 1.55
CA THR A 157 -4.18 20.04 1.37
C THR A 157 -4.59 20.26 -0.09
N LEU A 158 -5.82 19.88 -0.45
CA LEU A 158 -6.35 20.04 -1.83
C LEU A 158 -6.27 21.49 -2.33
N THR A 159 -6.36 22.46 -1.42
CA THR A 159 -6.43 23.89 -1.73
C THR A 159 -5.15 24.64 -1.39
N SER A 160 -4.14 23.99 -0.80
CA SER A 160 -2.89 24.66 -0.50
C SER A 160 -2.02 24.72 -1.75
N THR A 161 -1.38 25.85 -1.94
CA THR A 161 -0.24 25.99 -2.85
C THR A 161 1.01 25.42 -2.20
N ASN A 162 2.06 25.27 -3.00
CA ASN A 162 3.45 25.08 -2.59
C ASN A 162 3.80 25.71 -1.22
N ASP A 163 4.37 24.91 -0.33
CA ASP A 163 4.91 25.28 0.98
C ASP A 163 6.45 25.20 1.06
N PHE A 164 7.11 25.16 -0.09
CA PHE A 164 8.57 25.08 -0.34
C PHE A 164 9.23 23.79 0.10
N THR A 165 8.44 22.75 0.29
CA THR A 165 8.92 21.39 0.53
C THR A 165 9.43 20.76 -0.77
N THR A 166 10.21 19.70 -0.63
CA THR A 166 11.00 19.09 -1.71
C THR A 166 10.76 17.59 -1.85
N ILE A 167 9.61 17.10 -1.38
CA ILE A 167 9.27 15.69 -1.52
C ILE A 167 8.96 15.38 -2.98
N ALA A 168 9.54 14.29 -3.45
CA ALA A 168 9.33 13.76 -4.78
C ALA A 168 8.85 12.31 -4.69
N TRP A 169 7.85 11.98 -5.48
CA TRP A 169 7.41 10.60 -5.69
C TRP A 169 8.49 9.88 -6.51
N ALA A 170 8.95 8.71 -6.08
CA ALA A 170 9.97 7.95 -6.78
C ALA A 170 9.43 7.38 -8.09
N GLU A 171 10.24 7.48 -9.15
CA GLU A 171 9.96 6.78 -10.41
C GLU A 171 9.99 5.27 -10.19
N LYS A 172 9.31 4.53 -11.07
CA LYS A 172 9.47 3.10 -11.26
C LYS A 172 10.84 2.83 -11.88
N GLY A 173 11.59 1.89 -11.30
CA GLY A 173 12.82 1.38 -11.86
C GLY A 173 12.56 0.33 -12.95
N GLY A 174 13.47 0.24 -13.92
CA GLY A 174 13.43 -0.78 -14.98
C GLY A 174 12.67 -0.34 -16.23
N GLU A 175 11.88 -1.26 -16.81
CA GLU A 175 11.16 -1.03 -18.06
C GLU A 175 10.04 0.01 -17.89
N ARG A 176 10.29 1.15 -18.52
CA ARG A 176 9.38 2.28 -18.69
C ARG A 176 8.29 1.92 -19.68
N THR A 177 7.03 2.14 -19.32
CA THR A 177 5.96 2.01 -20.29
C THR A 177 5.85 3.27 -21.14
N ALA A 178 5.17 3.23 -22.29
CA ALA A 178 4.94 4.43 -23.11
C ALA A 178 3.92 5.38 -22.46
N ASN A 179 3.44 5.02 -21.27
CA ASN A 179 2.64 5.81 -20.37
C ASN A 179 3.58 6.62 -19.50
N GLY A 180 3.20 7.85 -19.21
CA GLY A 180 4.16 8.80 -18.69
C GLY A 180 3.48 9.73 -17.73
N VAL A 181 4.16 9.95 -16.62
CA VAL A 181 3.87 11.02 -15.68
C VAL A 181 3.42 12.29 -16.38
N ARG A 182 2.35 12.87 -15.84
CA ARG A 182 1.88 14.19 -16.20
C ARG A 182 2.06 15.14 -15.04
N GLN A 183 2.55 16.33 -15.36
CA GLN A 183 2.70 17.42 -14.40
C GLN A 183 1.97 18.67 -14.88
N ASP A 184 1.44 19.42 -13.92
CA ASP A 184 0.92 20.77 -14.12
C ASP A 184 1.49 21.69 -13.03
N ASN A 185 1.79 22.93 -13.42
CA ASN A 185 2.23 23.98 -12.51
C ASN A 185 1.09 24.50 -11.63
N ASP A 186 -0.17 24.36 -12.07
CA ASP A 186 -1.32 24.63 -11.20
C ASP A 186 -1.63 23.40 -10.35
N GLU A 187 -1.04 23.36 -9.16
CA GLU A 187 -1.23 22.27 -8.20
C GLU A 187 -2.67 22.13 -7.70
N VAL A 188 -3.40 23.25 -7.63
CA VAL A 188 -4.73 23.31 -7.02
C VAL A 188 -5.78 22.93 -8.05
N ASN A 189 -5.70 23.53 -9.24
CA ASN A 189 -6.65 23.35 -10.34
C ASN A 189 -5.93 23.02 -11.65
N PRO A 190 -5.30 21.84 -11.77
CA PRO A 190 -4.56 21.51 -12.98
C PRO A 190 -5.50 21.43 -14.19
N THR A 191 -5.15 22.16 -15.24
CA THR A 191 -5.89 22.27 -16.51
C THR A 191 -5.00 22.08 -17.73
N THR A 192 -3.68 22.13 -17.55
CA THR A 192 -2.63 22.12 -18.57
C THR A 192 -1.61 21.02 -18.28
N TRP A 193 -2.08 19.78 -18.23
CA TRP A 193 -1.23 18.60 -18.05
C TRP A 193 -0.20 18.48 -19.18
N THR A 194 1.08 18.42 -18.82
CA THR A 194 2.20 18.24 -19.73
C THR A 194 2.98 16.98 -19.38
N THR A 195 3.65 16.35 -20.35
CA THR A 195 4.73 15.41 -20.00
C THR A 195 5.87 16.21 -19.35
N SER A 196 6.52 15.67 -18.33
CA SER A 196 7.72 16.26 -17.74
C SER A 196 8.91 16.19 -18.71
N GLY A 197 8.94 17.08 -19.70
CA GLY A 197 9.95 17.12 -20.76
C GLY A 197 9.50 16.43 -22.07
N ASN A 198 10.34 16.56 -23.10
CA ASN A 198 10.09 15.99 -24.42
C ASN A 198 10.23 14.46 -24.36
N ASN A 199 9.10 13.74 -24.26
CA ASN A 199 8.98 12.27 -24.28
C ASN A 199 9.33 11.56 -22.97
N ASP A 200 8.94 12.13 -21.84
CA ASP A 200 9.06 11.41 -20.58
C ASP A 200 8.16 10.18 -20.57
N THR A 201 8.80 9.02 -20.41
CA THR A 201 8.20 7.67 -20.35
C THR A 201 8.32 7.12 -18.93
N SER A 202 8.57 8.00 -17.96
CA SER A 202 8.72 7.58 -16.57
C SER A 202 7.34 7.27 -15.99
N ASP A 203 7.20 6.06 -15.46
CA ASP A 203 6.09 5.65 -14.61
C ASP A 203 6.47 5.90 -13.15
N MET A 204 5.49 5.99 -12.26
CA MET A 204 5.72 6.14 -10.82
C MET A 204 5.52 4.83 -10.07
N ALA A 205 6.33 4.61 -9.04
CA ALA A 205 6.22 3.41 -8.22
C ALA A 205 5.12 3.58 -7.17
N PHE A 206 4.05 2.78 -7.27
CA PHE A 206 2.97 2.76 -6.28
C PHE A 206 2.22 1.43 -6.27
N GLN A 207 1.43 1.23 -5.21
CA GLN A 207 0.55 0.10 -5.06
C GLN A 207 -0.82 0.54 -4.55
N LEU A 208 -1.87 -0.10 -5.06
CA LEU A 208 -3.21 -0.04 -4.49
C LEU A 208 -3.43 -1.28 -3.66
N ARG A 209 -3.91 -1.09 -2.43
CA ARG A 209 -4.08 -2.17 -1.46
C ARG A 209 -5.53 -2.20 -0.99
N GLY A 210 -6.08 -3.40 -0.92
CA GLY A 210 -7.46 -3.65 -0.48
C GLY A 210 -7.54 -4.03 0.98
N ASN A 211 -8.77 -4.33 1.39
CA ASN A 211 -9.06 -4.82 2.73
C ASN A 211 -8.15 -5.99 3.11
N VAL A 212 -7.86 -6.08 4.40
CA VAL A 212 -7.14 -7.23 4.94
C VAL A 212 -8.02 -8.46 4.77
N THR A 213 -7.69 -9.31 3.80
CA THR A 213 -8.13 -10.69 3.84
C THR A 213 -7.27 -11.38 4.90
N VAL A 214 -7.89 -11.81 6.01
CA VAL A 214 -7.19 -12.61 7.02
C VAL A 214 -6.81 -13.94 6.37
N VAL A 215 -5.61 -14.03 5.80
CA VAL A 215 -5.08 -15.28 5.26
C VAL A 215 -4.50 -16.06 6.44
N PRO A 216 -5.07 -17.21 6.84
CA PRO A 216 -4.46 -18.06 7.85
C PRO A 216 -3.06 -18.44 7.36
N GLU A 217 -2.03 -18.28 8.20
CA GLU A 217 -0.71 -18.75 7.84
C GLU A 217 -0.77 -20.26 7.54
N ALA A 218 -0.05 -20.72 6.52
CA ALA A 218 -0.03 -22.15 6.17
C ALA A 218 0.35 -23.03 7.38
N GLY A 219 1.16 -22.49 8.31
CA GLY A 219 1.53 -23.12 9.57
C GLY A 219 0.36 -23.31 10.55
N THR A 220 -0.62 -22.40 10.59
CA THR A 220 -1.79 -22.50 11.47
C THR A 220 -2.65 -23.70 11.09
N VAL A 221 -2.83 -23.95 9.79
CA VAL A 221 -3.56 -25.13 9.30
C VAL A 221 -2.78 -26.42 9.56
N ALA A 222 -1.45 -26.38 9.35
CA ALA A 222 -0.58 -27.53 9.57
C ALA A 222 -0.48 -27.95 11.05
N LEU A 223 -0.64 -27.04 12.01
CA LEU A 223 -0.64 -27.32 13.45
C LEU A 223 -2.01 -27.78 13.98
N LEU A 224 -3.11 -27.36 13.36
CA LEU A 224 -4.47 -27.79 13.73
C LEU A 224 -4.74 -29.28 13.41
N LEU A 225 -4.20 -29.79 12.30
CA LEU A 225 -4.37 -31.17 11.86
C LEU A 225 -3.84 -32.24 12.84
N PRO A 226 -2.58 -32.17 13.33
CA PRO A 226 -2.07 -33.14 14.29
C PRO A 226 -2.74 -33.02 15.66
N ALA A 227 -3.16 -31.81 16.07
CA ALA A 227 -3.86 -31.61 17.33
C ALA A 227 -5.21 -32.37 17.38
N LEU A 228 -5.96 -32.37 16.27
CA LEU A 228 -7.20 -33.17 16.15
C LEU A 228 -6.92 -34.68 16.13
N GLY A 229 -5.82 -35.11 15.49
CA GLY A 229 -5.40 -36.51 15.48
C GLY A 229 -5.04 -37.08 16.87
N VAL A 230 -4.40 -36.26 17.72
CA VAL A 230 -4.08 -36.63 19.10
C VAL A 230 -5.34 -36.67 19.97
N LEU A 231 -6.31 -35.79 19.76
CA LEU A 231 -7.59 -35.84 20.48
C LEU A 231 -8.39 -37.11 20.16
N GLY A 232 -8.43 -37.50 18.88
CA GLY A 232 -9.13 -38.72 18.44
C GLY A 232 -8.55 -40.01 19.04
N THR A 233 -7.23 -40.08 19.19
CA THR A 233 -6.55 -41.26 19.78
C THR A 233 -6.78 -41.37 21.28
N VAL A 234 -6.82 -40.25 22.02
CA VAL A 234 -7.12 -40.26 23.47
C VAL A 234 -8.56 -40.73 23.74
N ILE A 235 -9.54 -40.29 22.95
CA ILE A 235 -10.95 -40.70 23.11
C ILE A 235 -11.13 -42.20 22.80
N ALA A 236 -10.44 -42.73 21.79
CA ALA A 236 -10.52 -44.15 21.42
C ALA A 236 -9.97 -45.08 22.51
N VAL A 237 -8.93 -44.67 23.23
CA VAL A 237 -8.34 -45.45 24.33
C VAL A 237 -9.23 -45.46 25.57
N CYS A 238 -9.94 -44.37 25.86
CA CYS A 238 -10.84 -44.29 27.02
C CYS A 238 -12.14 -45.10 26.87
N LYS A 239 -12.58 -45.42 25.65
CA LYS A 239 -13.77 -46.27 25.42
C LYS A 239 -13.52 -47.79 25.54
N ARG A 240 -12.26 -48.23 25.65
CA ARG A 240 -11.89 -49.66 25.72
C ARG A 240 -11.66 -50.19 27.15
N LYS A 241 -12.02 -49.42 28.18
CA LYS A 241 -12.03 -49.85 29.58
C LYS A 241 -13.44 -49.75 30.12
#